data_AF-A0A522QEL4-F1
#
_entry.id   AF-A0A522QEL4-F1
#
_cell.length_a   1.000
_cell.length_b   1.000
_cell.length_c   1.000
_cell.angle_alpha   90.00
_cell.angle_beta   90.00
_cell.angle_gamma   90.00
#
_symmetry.space_group_name_H-M   'P 1'
#
loop_
_entity.id
_entity.type
_entity.pdbx_description
1 polymer ?
#
loop_
_entity_poly.entity_id
_entity_poly.type
_entity_poly.pdbx_seq_one_letter_code
_entity_poly.pdbx_strand_id
1 'polypeptide(L)'
;MRFSNRRHAGQLLAGLLTEYVDRTDVLVLALPRGGVPVAFEIAKALHAPLDVCVVRKLGVPGHRELAMGAIASGDVLLLNDEVVRELRIPQRVIDGVA
;
A
#
# COMPACT_ATOMS: atom_id res chain seq x y z
N MET A 1 3.95 19.38 -11.99
CA MET A 1 3.74 20.01 -10.68
C MET A 1 4.79 19.47 -9.71
N ARG A 2 5.38 20.27 -8.82
CA ARG A 2 6.46 19.85 -7.92
C ARG A 2 6.07 20.20 -6.48
N PHE A 3 6.06 19.21 -5.60
CA PHE A 3 5.79 19.41 -4.17
C PHE A 3 7.11 19.60 -3.41
N SER A 4 7.10 20.42 -2.36
CA SER A 4 8.31 20.69 -1.55
C SER A 4 8.65 19.54 -0.60
N ASN A 5 7.63 18.83 -0.09
CA ASN A 5 7.77 17.62 0.69
C ASN A 5 6.43 16.85 0.69
N ARG A 6 6.42 15.69 1.36
CA ARG A 6 5.23 14.82 1.43
C ARG A 6 4.07 15.45 2.21
N ARG A 7 4.36 16.26 3.23
CA ARG A 7 3.35 17.01 3.99
C ARG A 7 2.65 18.03 3.09
N HIS A 8 3.40 18.82 2.32
CA HIS A 8 2.84 19.77 1.37
C HIS A 8 1.99 19.07 0.30
N ALA A 9 2.45 17.93 -0.23
CA ALA A 9 1.63 17.12 -1.15
C ALA A 9 0.30 16.67 -0.50
N GLY A 10 0.34 16.21 0.76
CA GLY A 10 -0.85 15.79 1.50
C GLY A 10 -1.83 16.93 1.77
N GLN A 11 -1.33 18.12 2.12
CA GLN A 11 -2.16 19.30 2.33
C GLN A 11 -2.87 19.75 1.05
N LEU A 12 -2.18 19.75 -0.09
CA LEU A 12 -2.79 20.08 -1.38
C LEU A 12 -3.82 19.03 -1.80
N LEU A 13 -3.52 17.74 -1.61
CA LEU A 13 -4.45 16.66 -1.93
C LEU A 13 -5.69 16.71 -1.03
N ALA A 14 -5.53 17.00 0.26
CA ALA A 14 -6.65 17.17 1.18
C ALA A 14 -7.63 18.25 0.72
N GLY A 15 -7.13 19.37 0.18
CA GLY A 15 -7.96 20.44 -0.37
C GLY A 15 -8.79 20.04 -1.60
N LEU A 16 -8.43 18.94 -2.28
CA LEU A 16 -9.19 18.37 -3.39
C LEU A 16 -10.22 17.33 -2.93
N LEU A 17 -10.15 16.89 -1.68
CA LEU A 17 -10.99 15.82 -1.10
C LEU A 17 -12.05 16.35 -0.13
N THR A 18 -12.39 17.63 -0.22
CA THR A 18 -13.30 18.30 0.75
C THR A 18 -14.69 17.70 0.80
N GLU A 19 -15.14 16.99 -0.25
CA GLU A 19 -16.41 16.26 -0.27
C GLU A 19 -16.48 15.10 0.76
N TYR A 20 -15.33 14.67 1.28
CA TYR A 20 -15.23 13.57 2.25
C TYR A 20 -15.15 14.04 3.70
N VAL A 21 -15.13 15.35 3.95
CA VAL A 21 -15.03 15.90 5.31
C VAL A 21 -16.23 15.46 6.15
N ASP A 22 -15.97 15.01 7.37
CA ASP A 22 -16.96 14.55 8.37
C ASP A 22 -17.83 13.35 7.94
N ARG A 23 -17.46 12.67 6.84
CA ARG A 23 -18.09 11.40 6.47
C ARG A 23 -17.67 10.30 7.44
N THR A 24 -18.66 9.53 7.89
CA THR A 24 -18.46 8.42 8.83
C THR A 24 -18.02 7.12 8.17
N ASP A 25 -18.05 7.06 6.84
CA ASP A 25 -17.72 5.87 6.04
C ASP A 25 -16.40 6.00 5.27
N VAL A 26 -15.51 6.88 5.73
CA VAL A 26 -14.20 7.13 5.12
C VAL A 26 -13.08 6.58 6.00
N LEU A 27 -12.17 5.84 5.39
CA LEU A 27 -10.89 5.43 5.99
C LEU A 27 -9.75 5.92 5.09
N VAL A 28 -8.79 6.63 5.67
CA VAL A 28 -7.54 6.95 5.00
C VAL A 28 -6.55 5.81 5.28
N LEU A 29 -6.12 5.09 4.24
CA LEU A 29 -5.20 3.97 4.37
C LEU A 29 -3.85 4.30 3.72
N ALA A 30 -2.77 4.26 4.50
CA ALA A 30 -1.44 4.67 4.05
C ALA A 30 -0.54 3.46 3.73
N LEU A 31 0.19 3.52 2.62
CA LEU A 31 1.29 2.60 2.33
C LEU A 31 2.63 3.16 2.89
N PRO A 32 3.31 2.42 3.78
CA PRO A 32 4.63 2.82 4.27
C PRO A 32 5.70 2.88 3.17
N ARG A 33 6.76 3.67 3.34
CA ARG A 33 6.98 4.68 4.41
C ARG A 33 6.53 6.08 3.97
N GLY A 34 6.61 6.35 2.68
CA GLY A 34 6.36 7.67 2.12
C GLY A 34 4.88 8.07 2.11
N GLY A 35 3.95 7.12 2.02
CA GLY A 35 2.52 7.43 2.03
C GLY A 35 2.03 7.97 3.38
N VAL A 36 2.66 7.56 4.48
CA VAL A 36 2.19 7.90 5.84
C VAL A 36 2.17 9.42 6.09
N PRO A 37 3.25 10.19 5.82
CA PRO A 37 3.19 11.64 5.99
C PRO A 37 2.21 12.37 5.07
N VAL A 38 1.83 11.77 3.94
CA VAL A 38 0.82 12.34 3.02
C VAL A 38 -0.57 12.07 3.59
N ALA A 39 -0.84 10.81 3.91
CA ALA A 39 -2.10 10.33 4.44
C ALA A 39 -2.47 10.99 5.78
N PHE A 40 -1.48 11.29 6.62
CA PHE A 40 -1.70 12.02 7.87
C PHE A 40 -2.33 13.40 7.67
N GLU A 41 -1.86 14.17 6.68
CA GLU A 41 -2.44 15.50 6.40
C GLU A 41 -3.86 15.38 5.84
N ILE A 42 -4.13 14.33 5.04
CA ILE A 42 -5.45 14.04 4.50
C ILE A 42 -6.42 13.66 5.63
N ALA A 43 -6.08 12.65 6.42
CA ALA A 43 -6.92 12.17 7.53
C ALA A 43 -7.27 13.30 8.51
N LYS A 44 -6.27 14.13 8.85
CA LYS A 44 -6.46 15.30 9.69
C LYS A 44 -7.46 16.30 9.10
N ALA A 45 -7.37 16.59 7.81
CA ALA A 45 -8.25 17.54 7.15
C ALA A 45 -9.67 17.01 6.93
N LEU A 46 -9.81 15.69 6.74
CA LEU A 46 -11.11 15.04 6.52
C LEU A 46 -11.84 14.67 7.82
N HIS A 47 -11.18 14.79 8.98
CA HIS A 47 -11.62 14.23 10.26
C HIS A 47 -11.90 12.71 10.19
N ALA A 48 -11.16 12.00 9.35
CA ALA A 48 -11.32 10.58 9.10
C ALA A 48 -10.26 9.77 9.87
N PRO A 49 -10.55 8.52 10.24
CA PRO A 49 -9.54 7.59 10.77
C PRO A 49 -8.41 7.38 9.75
N LEU A 50 -7.20 7.21 10.27
CA LEU A 50 -6.01 6.85 9.52
C LEU A 50 -5.53 5.48 9.97
N ASP A 51 -5.28 4.59 9.00
CA ASP A 51 -4.61 3.33 9.23
C ASP A 51 -3.45 3.12 8.24
N VAL A 52 -2.61 2.12 8.49
CA VAL A 52 -1.40 1.83 7.73
C VAL A 52 -1.45 0.41 7.19
N CYS A 53 -1.44 0.26 5.88
CA CYS A 53 -1.38 -1.03 5.22
C CYS A 53 0.08 -1.47 5.05
N VAL A 54 0.55 -2.32 5.96
CA VAL A 54 1.88 -2.93 5.86
C VAL A 54 1.79 -4.15 4.95
N VAL A 55 2.39 -4.01 3.77
CA VAL A 55 2.50 -5.09 2.78
C VAL A 55 3.95 -5.38 2.44
N ARG A 56 4.24 -6.65 2.22
CA ARG A 56 5.54 -7.12 1.73
C ARG A 56 5.32 -7.85 0.41
N LYS A 57 5.88 -7.32 -0.68
CA LYS A 57 5.87 -8.00 -1.98
C LYS A 57 6.72 -9.27 -1.91
N LEU A 58 6.20 -10.36 -2.44
CA LEU A 58 6.92 -11.60 -2.67
C LEU A 58 7.53 -11.54 -4.07
N GLY A 59 8.84 -11.30 -4.12
CA GLY A 59 9.60 -11.28 -5.37
C GLY A 59 9.80 -12.68 -5.93
N VAL A 60 10.00 -12.76 -7.24
CA VAL A 60 10.43 -13.99 -7.90
C VAL A 60 11.96 -14.09 -7.84
N PRO A 61 12.56 -15.19 -7.36
CA PRO A 61 14.01 -15.37 -7.39
C PRO A 61 14.57 -15.22 -8.81
N GLY A 62 15.60 -14.39 -8.97
CA GLY A 62 16.20 -14.08 -10.27
C GLY A 62 15.48 -12.99 -11.08
N HIS A 63 14.31 -12.51 -10.65
CA HIS A 63 13.55 -11.46 -11.34
C HIS A 63 13.24 -10.29 -10.39
N ARG A 64 14.16 -9.33 -10.32
CA ARG A 64 14.14 -8.22 -9.35
C ARG A 64 12.84 -7.40 -9.35
N GLU A 65 12.24 -7.20 -10.52
CA GLU A 65 11.04 -6.37 -10.68
C GLU A 65 9.73 -7.16 -10.61
N LEU A 66 9.77 -8.50 -10.72
CA LEU A 66 8.57 -9.33 -10.81
C LEU A 66 8.07 -9.80 -9.43
N ALA A 67 6.77 -9.66 -9.19
CA ALA A 67 6.10 -10.19 -8.00
C ALA A 67 5.42 -11.52 -8.34
N MET A 68 5.57 -12.52 -7.48
CA MET A 68 4.66 -13.69 -7.48
C MET A 68 3.54 -13.56 -6.46
N GLY A 69 3.58 -12.52 -5.61
CA GLY A 69 2.55 -12.32 -4.61
C GLY A 69 2.84 -11.17 -3.67
N ALA A 70 2.05 -11.09 -2.59
CA ALA A 70 2.25 -10.19 -1.48
C ALA A 70 1.71 -10.80 -0.20
N ILE A 71 2.30 -10.40 0.92
CA ILE A 71 1.81 -10.70 2.26
C ILE A 71 1.38 -9.41 2.92
N ALA A 72 0.22 -9.45 3.56
CA ALA A 72 -0.29 -8.37 4.37
C ALA A 72 -0.46 -8.84 5.83
N SER A 73 -0.77 -7.89 6.72
CA SER A 73 -1.04 -8.18 8.12
C SER A 73 -2.24 -9.15 8.26
N GLY A 74 -2.21 -10.01 9.28
CA GLY A 74 -3.29 -10.99 9.54
C GLY A 74 -3.19 -12.27 8.70
N ASP A 75 -1.98 -12.77 8.44
CA ASP A 75 -1.70 -14.00 7.70
C ASP A 75 -2.28 -14.06 6.27
N VAL A 76 -2.51 -12.88 5.67
CA VAL A 76 -3.01 -12.76 4.30
C VAL A 76 -1.85 -12.97 3.34
N LEU A 77 -1.87 -14.09 2.62
CA LEU A 77 -1.00 -14.39 1.49
C LEU A 77 -1.82 -14.32 0.20
N LEU A 78 -1.43 -13.43 -0.71
CA LEU A 78 -1.99 -13.35 -2.06
C LEU A 78 -0.92 -13.74 -3.07
N LEU A 79 -1.23 -14.70 -3.93
CA LEU A 79 -0.36 -15.15 -5.01
C LEU A 79 -0.91 -14.70 -6.37
N ASN A 80 0.00 -14.43 -7.28
CA ASN A 80 -0.31 -14.29 -8.69
C ASN A 80 -0.18 -15.67 -9.35
N ASP A 81 -1.31 -16.37 -9.46
CA ASP A 81 -1.36 -17.74 -9.98
C ASP A 81 -0.85 -17.86 -11.41
N GLU A 82 -0.95 -16.81 -12.22
CA GLU A 82 -0.43 -16.80 -13.59
C GLU A 82 1.10 -16.83 -13.57
N VAL A 83 1.74 -15.92 -12.83
CA VAL A 83 3.21 -15.86 -12.67
C VAL A 83 3.75 -17.15 -12.06
N VAL A 84 3.09 -17.69 -11.02
CA VAL A 84 3.49 -18.93 -10.36
C VAL A 84 3.46 -20.11 -11.34
N ARG A 85 2.41 -20.19 -12.19
CA ARG A 85 2.27 -21.27 -13.19
C ARG A 85 3.26 -21.13 -14.34
N GLU A 86 3.38 -19.94 -14.92
CA GLU A 86 4.25 -19.68 -16.07
C GLU A 86 5.73 -19.95 -15.75
N LEU A 87 6.19 -19.49 -14.59
CA LEU A 87 7.56 -19.68 -14.14
C LEU A 87 7.78 -21.00 -13.39
N ARG A 88 6.73 -21.82 -13.26
CA ARG A 88 6.73 -23.11 -12.54
C ARG A 88 7.38 -23.00 -11.16
N ILE A 89 6.98 -21.98 -10.40
CA ILE A 89 7.59 -21.66 -9.11
C ILE A 89 7.23 -22.78 -8.11
N PRO A 90 8.22 -23.50 -7.55
CA PRO A 90 7.95 -24.55 -6.58
C PRO A 90 7.39 -24.00 -5.27
N GLN A 91 6.49 -24.73 -4.61
CA GLN A 91 5.90 -24.32 -3.32
C GLN A 91 6.97 -23.96 -2.26
N ARG A 92 8.06 -24.75 -2.18
CA ARG A 92 9.21 -24.46 -1.30
C ARG A 92 9.83 -23.06 -1.48
N VAL A 93 9.74 -22.49 -2.68
CA VAL A 93 10.25 -21.13 -2.98
C VAL A 93 9.29 -20.09 -2.43
N ILE A 94 7.98 -20.33 -2.53
CA ILE A 94 6.95 -19.47 -1.97
C ILE A 94 7.04 -19.47 -0.45
N ASP A 95 7.10 -20.66 0.16
CA ASP A 95 7.20 -20.82 1.61
C ASP A 95 8.49 -20.21 2.18
N GLY A 96 9.59 -20.30 1.44
CA GLY A 96 10.88 -19.75 1.89
C GLY A 96 10.96 -18.23 1.87
N VAL A 97 10.01 -17.54 1.23
CA VAL A 97 9.94 -16.08 1.21
C VAL A 97 8.66 -15.53 1.84
N ALA A 98 7.72 -16.39 2.25
CA ALA A 98 6.52 -16.02 2.98
C ALA A 98 6.83 -15.76 4.45
#